data_AF-A0A4Q4DBW8-F1
#
_entry.id   AF-A0A4Q4DBW8-F1
#
_cell.length_a   1.000
_cell.length_b   1.000
_cell.length_c   1.000
_cell.angle_alpha   90.00
_cell.angle_beta   90.00
_cell.angle_gamma   90.00
#
_symmetry.space_group_name_H-M   'P 1'
#
loop_
_entity.id
_entity.type
_entity.pdbx_description
1 polymer ?
#
loop_
_entity_poly.entity_id
_entity_poly.type
_entity_poly.pdbx_seq_one_letter_code
_entity_poly.pdbx_strand_id
1 'polypeptide(L)'
;MEDTMAYDDGTMIVTYASLEAAAGDIKKQADKLDQSLKAIQAKIRSVSELWEGEAREAYNVAQADWDRRATEIHSNLLKISSAVREAAPAYQSGDKRSAANFQ
;
A
#
# COMPACT_ATOMS: atom_id res chain seq x y z
N MET A 1 43.21 -19.46 -5.09
CA MET A 1 42.51 -18.70 -6.14
C MET A 1 41.05 -18.93 -5.89
N GLU A 2 40.45 -18.00 -5.14
CA GLU A 2 39.08 -18.11 -4.63
C GLU A 2 38.07 -17.87 -5.76
N ASP A 3 37.10 -18.77 -5.77
CA ASP A 3 36.05 -18.94 -6.75
C ASP A 3 35.00 -17.86 -6.54
N THR A 4 35.05 -16.78 -7.31
CA THR A 4 33.95 -15.81 -7.44
C THR A 4 32.84 -16.42 -8.28
N MET A 5 32.16 -17.43 -7.72
CA MET A 5 30.88 -17.87 -8.24
C MET A 5 29.87 -16.72 -8.08
N ALA A 6 29.51 -16.13 -9.22
CA ALA A 6 28.41 -15.20 -9.35
C ALA A 6 27.10 -15.86 -8.91
N TYR A 7 26.63 -15.57 -7.70
CA TYR A 7 25.34 -16.02 -7.14
C TYR A 7 24.15 -15.13 -7.58
N ASP A 8 24.23 -14.46 -8.73
CA ASP A 8 23.43 -13.24 -8.98
C ASP A 8 22.22 -13.39 -9.94
N ASP A 9 22.10 -14.42 -10.77
CA ASP A 9 21.07 -14.40 -11.83
C ASP A 9 19.68 -14.92 -11.38
N GLY A 10 19.62 -16.06 -10.69
CA GLY A 10 18.34 -16.65 -10.27
C GLY A 10 17.71 -15.98 -9.04
N THR A 11 18.52 -15.62 -8.05
CA THR A 11 18.07 -15.06 -6.76
C THR A 11 17.49 -13.65 -6.95
N MET A 12 18.08 -12.84 -7.82
CA MET A 12 17.60 -11.49 -8.14
C MET A 12 16.23 -11.53 -8.84
N ILE A 13 16.06 -12.39 -9.84
CA ILE A 13 14.77 -12.55 -10.56
C ILE A 13 13.66 -12.98 -9.60
N VAL A 14 13.94 -13.95 -8.72
CA VAL A 14 12.98 -14.42 -7.71
C VAL A 14 12.62 -13.30 -6.73
N THR A 15 13.60 -12.48 -6.33
CA THR A 15 13.38 -11.34 -5.41
C THR A 15 12.55 -10.24 -6.07
N TYR A 16 12.79 -9.93 -7.34
CA TYR A 16 11.96 -8.97 -8.09
C TYR A 16 10.52 -9.46 -8.21
N ALA A 17 10.34 -10.71 -8.62
CA ALA A 17 9.02 -11.31 -8.78
C ALA A 17 8.24 -11.34 -7.46
N SER A 18 8.91 -11.58 -6.33
CA SER A 18 8.26 -11.58 -5.01
C SER A 18 7.89 -10.17 -4.54
N LEU A 19 8.71 -9.14 -4.80
CA LEU A 19 8.38 -7.75 -4.51
C LEU A 19 7.20 -7.24 -5.36
N GLU A 20 7.17 -7.58 -6.64
CA GLU A 20 6.07 -7.22 -7.53
C GLU A 20 4.76 -7.89 -7.09
N ALA A 21 4.81 -9.17 -6.72
CA ALA A 21 3.68 -9.89 -6.15
C ALA A 21 3.18 -9.23 -4.85
N ALA A 22 4.09 -8.91 -3.93
CA ALA A 22 3.76 -8.24 -2.67
C ALA A 22 3.12 -6.86 -2.89
N ALA A 23 3.66 -6.05 -3.82
CA ALA A 23 3.07 -4.76 -4.18
C ALA A 23 1.64 -4.92 -4.73
N GLY A 24 1.42 -5.92 -5.58
CA GLY A 24 0.10 -6.28 -6.11
C GLY A 24 -0.89 -6.70 -5.02
N ASP A 25 -0.46 -7.53 -4.09
CA ASP A 25 -1.27 -7.98 -2.95
C ASP A 25 -1.66 -6.82 -2.03
N ILE A 26 -0.73 -5.92 -1.72
CA ILE A 26 -1.00 -4.72 -0.92
C ILE A 26 -2.07 -3.86 -1.61
N LYS A 27 -1.94 -3.63 -2.92
CA LYS A 27 -2.93 -2.88 -3.68
C LYS A 27 -4.31 -3.54 -3.64
N LYS A 28 -4.38 -4.86 -3.86
CA LYS A 28 -5.64 -5.61 -3.80
C LYS A 28 -6.29 -5.51 -2.42
N GLN A 29 -5.50 -5.60 -1.36
CA GLN A 29 -5.99 -5.49 0.01
C GLN A 29 -6.44 -4.06 0.33
N ALA A 30 -5.76 -3.04 -0.20
CA ALA A 30 -6.18 -1.64 -0.10
C ALA A 30 -7.56 -1.41 -0.74
N ASP A 31 -7.75 -1.91 -1.95
CA ASP A 31 -9.01 -1.77 -2.68
C ASP A 31 -10.16 -2.52 -1.97
N LYS A 32 -9.88 -3.70 -1.39
CA LYS A 32 -10.85 -4.43 -0.55
C LYS A 32 -11.22 -3.67 0.73
N LEU A 33 -10.24 -3.02 1.36
CA LEU A 33 -10.49 -2.21 2.56
C LEU A 33 -11.35 -0.99 2.25
N ASP A 34 -11.06 -0.27 1.16
CA ASP A 34 -11.86 0.88 0.70
C ASP A 34 -13.32 0.47 0.46
N GLN A 35 -13.56 -0.64 -0.24
CA GLN A 35 -14.91 -1.17 -0.45
C GLN A 35 -15.62 -1.51 0.86
N SER A 36 -14.91 -2.10 1.83
CA SER A 36 -15.46 -2.46 3.12
C SER A 36 -15.84 -1.22 3.94
N LEU A 37 -15.00 -0.18 3.92
CA LEU A 37 -15.27 1.11 4.57
C LEU A 37 -16.48 1.80 3.95
N LYS A 38 -16.59 1.82 2.62
CA LYS A 38 -17.77 2.34 1.91
C LYS A 38 -19.05 1.58 2.26
N ALA A 39 -18.97 0.26 2.39
CA ALA A 39 -20.12 -0.56 2.79
C ALA A 39 -20.57 -0.26 4.23
N ILE A 40 -19.64 -0.07 5.17
CA ILE A 40 -19.96 0.32 6.54
C ILE A 40 -20.61 1.72 6.55
N GLN A 41 -20.03 2.67 5.82
CA GLN A 41 -20.57 4.02 5.72
C GLN A 41 -22.00 4.04 5.17
N ALA A 42 -22.30 3.25 4.13
CA ALA A 42 -23.64 3.13 3.56
C ALA A 42 -24.65 2.60 4.58
N LYS A 43 -24.27 1.60 5.38
CA LYS A 43 -25.12 1.09 6.47
C LYS A 43 -25.38 2.15 7.53
N ILE A 44 -24.36 2.89 7.95
CA ILE A 44 -24.52 3.98 8.93
C ILE A 44 -25.47 5.04 8.35
N ARG A 45 -25.31 5.40 7.07
CA ARG A 45 -26.18 6.37 6.39
C ARG A 45 -27.64 5.93 6.44
N SER A 46 -27.94 4.67 6.11
CA SER A 46 -29.31 4.16 6.14
C SER A 46 -29.98 4.21 7.52
N VAL A 47 -29.22 4.04 8.61
CA VAL A 47 -29.79 4.12 9.97
C VAL A 47 -29.87 5.56 10.50
N SER A 48 -29.13 6.48 9.88
CA SER A 48 -29.11 7.91 10.25
C SER A 48 -30.22 8.73 9.61
N GLU A 49 -31.02 8.16 8.70
CA GLU A 49 -32.11 8.87 8.00
C GLU A 49 -33.18 9.42 8.96
N LEU A 50 -33.31 8.84 10.14
CA LEU A 50 -34.27 9.24 11.18
C LEU A 50 -33.68 10.21 12.22
N TRP A 51 -32.41 10.63 12.07
CA TRP A 51 -31.77 11.52 13.03
C TRP A 51 -32.11 12.98 12.73
N GLU A 52 -32.69 13.65 13.73
CA GLU A 52 -33.08 15.07 13.64
C GLU A 52 -32.30 15.92 14.66
N GLY A 53 -32.26 17.23 14.43
CA GLY A 53 -31.62 18.19 15.33
C GLY A 53 -30.11 17.97 15.50
N GLU A 54 -29.63 18.06 16.75
CA GLU A 54 -28.22 17.96 17.12
C GLU A 54 -27.58 16.62 16.69
N ALA A 55 -28.34 15.53 16.66
CA ALA A 55 -27.85 14.23 16.22
C ALA A 55 -27.44 14.23 14.75
N ARG A 56 -28.15 15.00 13.91
CA ARG A 56 -27.83 15.12 12.48
C ARG A 56 -26.55 15.94 12.25
N GLU A 57 -26.35 16.99 13.04
CA GLU A 57 -25.12 17.80 12.98
C GLU A 57 -23.91 16.99 13.44
N ALA A 58 -24.03 16.27 14.56
CA ALA A 58 -22.98 15.38 15.05
C ALA A 58 -22.63 14.29 14.03
N TYR A 59 -23.64 13.73 13.35
CA TYR A 59 -23.43 12.76 12.28
C TYR A 59 -22.68 13.34 11.10
N ASN A 60 -23.04 14.53 10.62
CA ASN A 60 -22.36 15.17 9.49
C ASN A 60 -20.86 15.37 9.78
N VAL A 61 -20.52 15.79 11.00
CA VAL A 61 -19.13 15.94 11.45
C VAL A 61 -18.42 14.57 11.46
N ALA A 62 -19.05 13.55 12.03
CA ALA A 62 -18.49 12.20 12.08
C ALA A 62 -18.32 11.58 10.68
N GLN A 63 -19.26 11.85 9.76
CA GLN A 63 -19.20 11.39 8.37
C GLN A 63 -18.02 12.03 7.62
N ALA A 64 -17.79 13.34 7.80
CA ALA A 64 -16.66 14.02 7.19
C ALA A 64 -15.31 13.49 7.70
N ASP A 65 -15.19 13.24 9.01
CA ASP A 65 -13.97 12.65 9.59
C ASP A 65 -13.75 11.20 9.12
N TRP A 66 -14.83 10.42 9.00
CA TRP A 66 -14.80 9.08 8.41
C TRP A 66 -14.26 9.09 6.98
N ASP A 67 -14.83 9.94 6.10
CA ASP A 67 -14.45 10.02 4.70
C ASP A 67 -12.98 10.40 4.54
N ARG A 68 -12.51 11.35 5.35
CA ARG A 68 -11.10 11.76 5.41
C ARG A 68 -10.20 10.58 5.78
N ARG A 69 -10.49 9.89 6.89
CA ARG A 69 -9.65 8.77 7.38
C ARG A 69 -9.65 7.59 6.42
N ALA A 70 -10.80 7.25 5.84
CA ALA A 70 -10.90 6.16 4.86
C ALA A 70 -10.01 6.44 3.64
N THR A 71 -10.06 7.67 3.13
CA THR A 71 -9.21 8.13 2.02
C THR A 71 -7.73 8.12 2.39
N GLU A 72 -7.37 8.57 3.59
CA GLU A 72 -5.99 8.57 4.09
C GLU A 72 -5.42 7.15 4.16
N ILE A 73 -6.19 6.19 4.69
CA ILE A 73 -5.75 4.79 4.79
C ILE A 73 -5.52 4.20 3.39
N HIS A 74 -6.46 4.38 2.47
CA HIS A 74 -6.31 3.89 1.09
C HIS A 74 -5.09 4.52 0.41
N SER A 75 -4.94 5.84 0.49
CA SER A 75 -3.80 6.56 -0.05
C SER A 75 -2.46 6.06 0.50
N ASN A 76 -2.39 5.84 1.81
CA ASN A 76 -1.18 5.34 2.47
C ASN A 76 -0.84 3.91 2.01
N LEU A 77 -1.82 3.02 1.86
CA LEU A 77 -1.58 1.67 1.35
C LEU A 77 -1.11 1.68 -0.11
N LEU A 78 -1.63 2.59 -0.95
CA LEU A 78 -1.14 2.76 -2.31
C LEU A 78 0.30 3.28 -2.33
N LYS A 79 0.66 4.23 -1.45
CA LYS A 79 2.05 4.69 -1.31
C LYS A 79 2.99 3.57 -0.88
N ILE A 80 2.56 2.72 0.06
CA ILE A 80 3.33 1.54 0.48
C ILE A 80 3.51 0.57 -0.68
N SER A 81 2.44 0.27 -1.44
CA SER A 81 2.53 -0.57 -2.65
C SER A 81 3.55 -0.02 -3.66
N SER A 82 3.54 1.30 -3.91
CA SER A 82 4.54 1.96 -4.78
C SER A 82 5.94 1.83 -4.23
N ALA A 83 6.15 2.10 -2.94
CA ALA A 83 7.45 2.00 -2.30
C ALA A 83 8.03 0.57 -2.34
N VAL A 84 7.18 -0.45 -2.16
CA VAL A 84 7.59 -1.87 -2.29
C VAL A 84 8.02 -2.19 -3.71
N ARG A 85 7.31 -1.67 -4.72
CA ARG A 85 7.69 -1.84 -6.13
C ARG A 85 8.98 -1.09 -6.48
N GLU A 86 9.17 0.12 -5.95
CA GLU A 86 10.36 0.96 -6.17
C GLU A 86 11.61 0.44 -5.44
N ALA A 87 11.45 -0.31 -4.36
CA ALA A 87 12.58 -0.95 -3.66
C ALA A 87 13.27 -2.02 -4.54
N ALA A 88 12.57 -2.58 -5.52
CA ALA A 88 13.09 -3.65 -6.38
C ALA A 88 14.32 -3.21 -7.23
N PRO A 89 14.33 -2.04 -7.90
CA PRO A 89 15.51 -1.51 -8.59
C PRO A 89 16.58 -0.86 -7.67
N ALA A 90 16.25 -0.47 -6.44
CA ALA A 90 17.20 0.17 -5.52
C ALA A 90 18.33 -0.78 -5.08
N TYR A 91 18.04 -2.08 -4.94
CA TYR A 91 19.05 -3.11 -4.70
C TYR A 91 20.05 -3.23 -5.87
N GLN A 92 19.57 -3.12 -7.11
CA GLN A 92 20.37 -3.29 -8.32
C GLN A 92 21.41 -2.17 -8.55
N SER A 93 21.11 -0.96 -8.10
CA SER A 93 21.98 0.22 -8.28
C SER A 93 22.94 0.43 -7.11
N GLY A 94 22.56 0.03 -5.90
CA GLY A 94 23.45 -0.01 -4.74
C GLY A 94 24.59 -1.01 -4.92
N ASP A 95 24.27 -2.23 -5.41
CA ASP A 95 25.27 -3.29 -5.57
C ASP A 95 26.22 -3.01 -6.76
N LYS A 96 25.69 -2.53 -7.89
CA LYS A 96 26.52 -2.09 -9.03
C LYS A 96 27.47 -0.94 -8.71
N ARG A 97 27.07 0.02 -7.85
CA ARG A 97 27.97 1.11 -7.40
C ARG A 97 29.06 0.60 -6.47
N SER A 98 28.75 -0.37 -5.61
CA SER A 98 29.77 -0.99 -4.74
C SER A 98 30.78 -1.79 -5.57
N ALA A 99 30.32 -2.62 -6.52
CA ALA A 99 31.18 -3.39 -7.41
C ALA A 99 32.05 -2.53 -8.36
N ALA A 100 31.54 -1.38 -8.82
CA ALA A 100 32.31 -0.43 -9.64
C ALA A 100 33.40 0.32 -8.86
N ASN A 101 33.32 0.36 -7.52
CA ASN A 101 34.31 1.00 -6.66
C ASN A 101 35.42 0.02 -6.20
N PHE A 102 35.37 -1.26 -6.62
CA PHE A 102 36.37 -2.28 -6.32
C PHE A 102 37.16 -2.76 -7.57
N GLN A 103 37.27 -1.93 -8.61
CA GLN A 103 38.26 -2.12 -9.69
C GLN A 103 39.56 -1.38 -9.39
#